data_AF-A0A957XDZ8-F1
#
_entry.id   AF-A0A957XDZ8-F1
#
_cell.length_a   1.000
_cell.length_b   1.000
_cell.length_c   1.000
_cell.angle_alpha   90.00
_cell.angle_beta   90.00
_cell.angle_gamma   90.00
#
_symmetry.space_group_name_H-M   'P 1'
#
loop_
_entity.id
_entity.type
_entity.pdbx_description
1 polymer ?
#
loop_
_entity_poly.entity_id
_entity_poly.type
_entity_poly.pdbx_seq_one_letter_code
_entity_poly.pdbx_strand_id
1 'polypeptide(L)'
;MVRTQIQLTEEQSLILKAIAREKEVSVAEIIRQSIDSYIRSVNQVTLAERRERALAAVGKFISDETDLSNNHDLYLSEAYEDFGE
;
A
#
# COMPACT_ATOMS: atom_id res chain seq x y z
N MET A 1 15.07 -17.56 -0.23
CA MET A 1 13.82 -18.03 0.41
C MET A 1 14.17 -18.93 1.58
N VAL A 2 13.42 -18.88 2.68
CA VAL A 2 13.54 -19.82 3.80
C VAL A 2 12.56 -20.97 3.57
N ARG A 3 12.98 -22.23 3.81
CA ARG A 3 12.11 -23.40 3.67
C ARG A 3 11.21 -23.50 4.90
N THR A 4 9.90 -23.43 4.67
CA THR A 4 8.89 -23.60 5.73
C THR A 4 7.95 -24.72 5.32
N GLN A 5 7.71 -25.66 6.23
CA GLN A 5 6.69 -26.70 6.04
C GLN A 5 5.37 -26.21 6.62
N ILE A 6 4.34 -26.13 5.79
CA ILE A 6 2.98 -25.78 6.18
C ILE A 6 2.05 -26.89 5.70
N GLN A 7 0.96 -27.13 6.44
CA GLN A 7 -0.09 -28.03 6.01
C GLN A 7 -1.23 -27.23 5.40
N LEU A 8 -1.78 -27.73 4.31
CA LEU A 8 -2.97 -27.19 3.66
C LEU A 8 -4.06 -28.25 3.76
N THR A 9 -5.31 -27.83 3.84
CA THR A 9 -6.43 -28.77 3.68
C THR A 9 -6.45 -29.32 2.26
N GLU A 10 -7.05 -30.48 2.06
CA GLU A 10 -7.21 -31.07 0.73
C GLU A 10 -7.93 -30.10 -0.22
N GLU A 11 -8.99 -29.46 0.26
CA GLU A 11 -9.75 -28.44 -0.46
C GLU A 11 -8.86 -27.27 -0.91
N GLN A 12 -8.06 -26.70 0.00
CA GLN A 12 -7.12 -25.62 -0.32
C GLN A 12 -6.11 -26.07 -1.39
N SER A 13 -5.58 -27.29 -1.27
CA SER A 13 -4.64 -27.81 -2.27
C SER A 13 -5.28 -27.98 -3.65
N LEU A 14 -6.55 -28.41 -3.72
CA LEU A 14 -7.27 -28.57 -4.98
C LEU A 14 -7.53 -27.23 -5.65
N ILE A 15 -8.02 -26.24 -4.88
CA ILE A 15 -8.30 -24.89 -5.37
C ILE A 15 -7.01 -24.23 -5.87
N LEU A 16 -5.92 -24.28 -5.11
CA LEU A 16 -4.64 -23.68 -5.51
C LEU A 16 -4.08 -24.31 -6.80
N LYS A 17 -4.22 -25.63 -6.98
CA LYS A 17 -3.81 -26.31 -8.22
C LYS A 17 -4.64 -25.86 -9.43
N ALA A 18 -5.95 -25.66 -9.25
CA ALA A 18 -6.83 -25.18 -10.31
C ALA A 18 -6.45 -23.76 -10.75
N ILE A 19 -6.25 -22.86 -9.79
CA ILE A 19 -5.84 -21.47 -10.04
C ILE A 19 -4.45 -21.41 -10.70
N ALA A 20 -3.50 -22.20 -10.20
CA ALA A 20 -2.16 -22.29 -10.74
C ALA A 20 -2.16 -22.71 -12.23
N ARG A 21 -3.01 -23.69 -12.58
CA ARG A 21 -3.19 -24.14 -13.98
C ARG A 21 -3.81 -23.05 -14.85
N GLU A 22 -4.85 -22.39 -14.37
CA GLU A 22 -5.53 -21.31 -15.11
C GLU A 22 -4.60 -20.11 -15.37
N LYS A 23 -3.74 -19.78 -14.40
CA LYS A 23 -2.81 -18.65 -14.47
C LYS A 23 -1.44 -19.00 -15.05
N GLU A 24 -1.21 -20.26 -15.44
CA GLU A 24 0.08 -20.77 -15.93
C GLU A 24 1.28 -20.47 -15.00
N VAL A 25 1.06 -20.52 -13.69
CA VAL A 25 2.09 -20.29 -12.66
C VAL A 25 2.18 -21.45 -11.68
N SER A 26 3.26 -21.53 -10.91
CA SER A 26 3.39 -22.56 -9.88
C SER A 26 2.47 -22.29 -8.68
N VAL A 27 2.02 -23.34 -8.00
CA VAL A 27 1.29 -23.22 -6.71
C VAL A 27 2.10 -22.42 -5.68
N ALA A 28 3.42 -22.60 -5.67
CA ALA A 28 4.30 -21.85 -4.77
C ALA A 28 4.30 -20.34 -5.05
N GLU A 29 4.10 -19.94 -6.32
CA GLU A 29 3.98 -18.52 -6.70
C GLU A 29 2.68 -17.92 -6.19
N ILE A 30 1.56 -18.63 -6.36
CA ILE A 30 0.27 -18.21 -5.79
C ILE A 30 0.37 -18.01 -4.28
N ILE A 31 0.95 -18.99 -3.57
CA ILE A 31 1.13 -18.91 -2.10
C ILE A 31 1.96 -17.68 -1.71
N ARG A 32 3.08 -17.42 -2.40
CA ARG A 32 3.90 -16.21 -2.16
C ARG A 32 3.09 -14.93 -2.34
N GLN A 33 2.41 -14.79 -3.48
CA GLN A 33 1.63 -13.58 -3.80
C GLN A 33 0.50 -13.34 -2.80
N SER A 34 -0.16 -14.42 -2.34
CA SER A 34 -1.17 -14.36 -1.29
C SER A 34 -0.58 -13.92 0.05
N ILE A 35 0.58 -14.47 0.45
CA ILE A 35 1.28 -14.05 1.67
C ILE A 35 1.70 -12.59 1.58
N ASP A 36 2.30 -12.15 0.48
CA ASP A 36 2.71 -10.76 0.29
C ASP A 36 1.51 -9.80 0.36
N SER A 37 0.39 -10.20 -0.23
CA SER A 37 -0.84 -9.40 -0.19
C SER A 37 -1.43 -9.34 1.22
N TYR A 38 -1.39 -10.46 1.95
CA TYR A 38 -1.81 -10.50 3.35
C TYR A 38 -0.91 -9.62 4.23
N ILE A 39 0.41 -9.75 4.12
CA ILE A 39 1.38 -8.92 4.87
C ILE A 39 1.15 -7.44 4.56
N ARG A 40 0.98 -7.07 3.28
CA ARG A 40 0.64 -5.70 2.91
C ARG A 40 -0.65 -5.26 3.57
N SER A 41 -1.70 -6.08 3.59
CA SER A 41 -2.98 -5.76 4.21
C SER A 41 -2.89 -5.57 5.74
N VAL A 42 -2.08 -6.38 6.41
CA VAL A 42 -1.86 -6.29 7.87
C VAL A 42 -0.98 -5.08 8.21
N ASN A 43 0.00 -4.78 7.36
CA ASN A 43 0.89 -3.63 7.52
C ASN A 43 0.29 -2.33 6.94
N GLN A 44 -0.91 -2.36 6.36
CA GLN A 44 -1.60 -1.11 6.04
C GLN A 44 -2.03 -0.49 7.35
N VAL A 45 -1.54 0.74 7.55
CA VAL A 45 -2.03 1.67 8.57
C VAL A 45 -3.54 1.61 8.56
N THR A 46 -4.12 1.16 9.66
CA THR A 46 -5.58 0.96 9.73
C THR A 46 -6.28 2.27 9.40
N LEU A 47 -7.53 2.23 8.93
CA LEU A 47 -8.29 3.45 8.70
C LEU A 47 -8.31 4.35 9.95
N ALA A 48 -8.35 3.74 11.14
CA ALA A 48 -8.28 4.43 12.42
C ALA A 48 -6.94 5.16 12.60
N GLU A 49 -5.81 4.47 12.43
CA GLU A 49 -4.48 5.08 12.53
C GLU A 49 -4.23 6.13 11.45
N ARG A 50 -4.76 5.94 10.23
CA ARG A 50 -4.70 6.95 9.16
C ARG A 50 -5.44 8.22 9.58
N ARG A 51 -6.61 8.06 10.21
CA ARG A 51 -7.42 9.17 10.70
C ARG A 51 -6.74 9.88 11.87
N GLU A 52 -6.13 9.12 12.79
CA GLU A 52 -5.36 9.67 13.90
C GLU A 52 -4.15 10.47 13.42
N ARG A 53 -3.38 9.94 12.45
CA ARG A 53 -2.26 10.69 11.84
C ARG A 53 -2.72 11.96 11.14
N ALA A 54 -3.85 11.90 10.42
CA ALA A 54 -4.41 13.07 9.77
C ALA A 54 -4.82 14.14 10.80
N LEU A 55 -5.49 13.74 11.88
CA LEU A 55 -5.83 14.63 13.00
C LEU A 55 -4.59 15.22 13.68
N ALA A 56 -3.53 14.42 13.88
CA ALA A 56 -2.27 14.88 14.45
C ALA A 56 -1.50 15.87 13.56
N ALA A 57 -1.83 15.94 12.26
CA ALA A 57 -1.27 16.93 11.35
C ALA A 57 -2.02 18.27 11.37
N VAL A 58 -3.29 18.28 11.82
CA VAL A 58 -4.10 19.51 11.88
C VAL A 58 -3.48 20.50 12.86
N GLY A 59 -3.24 21.73 12.39
CA GLY A 59 -2.65 22.80 13.21
C GLY A 59 -1.16 22.63 13.50
N LYS A 60 -0.50 21.60 12.96
CA LYS A 60 0.95 21.40 13.12
C LYS A 60 1.79 22.34 12.25
N PHE A 61 1.20 22.87 11.19
CA PHE A 61 1.85 23.73 10.21
C PHE A 61 1.02 24.99 9.98
N ILE A 62 1.70 26.11 9.76
CA ILE A 62 1.12 27.42 9.49
C ILE A 62 1.65 27.85 8.12
N SER A 63 0.77 28.41 7.30
CA SER A 63 1.07 29.00 6.00
C SER A 63 0.53 30.42 6.01
N ASP A 64 1.26 31.35 5.41
CA ASP A 64 0.80 32.72 5.20
C ASP A 64 -0.21 32.79 4.04
N GLU A 65 -0.20 31.79 3.15
CA GLU A 65 -1.14 31.64 2.04
C GLU A 65 -2.49 31.08 2.53
N THR A 66 -3.57 31.84 2.30
CA THR A 66 -4.92 31.53 2.79
C THR A 66 -5.68 30.51 1.94
N ASP A 67 -5.25 30.28 0.71
CA ASP A 67 -5.87 29.40 -0.29
C ASP A 67 -4.92 28.30 -0.80
N LEU A 68 -3.81 28.07 -0.08
CA LEU A 68 -2.81 27.04 -0.38
C LEU A 68 -3.43 25.65 -0.64
N SER A 69 -4.49 25.29 0.08
CA SER A 69 -5.16 24.01 -0.11
C SER A 69 -5.83 23.88 -1.49
N ASN A 70 -6.37 24.99 -2.02
CA ASN A 70 -7.05 25.00 -3.32
C ASN A 70 -6.06 25.12 -4.48
N ASN A 71 -4.99 25.91 -4.30
CA ASN A 71 -4.04 26.27 -5.35
C ASN A 71 -2.67 25.59 -5.17
N HIS A 72 -2.61 24.45 -4.48
CA HIS A 72 -1.37 23.76 -4.14
C HIS A 72 -0.47 23.46 -5.36
N ASP A 73 -1.05 23.10 -6.51
CA ASP A 73 -0.29 22.83 -7.74
C ASP A 73 0.37 24.10 -8.31
N LEU A 74 -0.29 25.26 -8.22
CA LEU A 74 0.25 26.55 -8.64
C LEU A 74 1.46 26.92 -7.79
N TYR A 75 1.29 26.92 -6.46
CA TYR A 75 2.39 27.22 -5.54
C TYR A 75 3.54 26.22 -5.65
N LEU A 76 3.24 24.96 -5.95
CA LEU A 76 4.27 23.96 -6.23
C LEU A 76 5.06 24.31 -7.49
N SER A 77 4.38 24.70 -8.57
CA SER A 77 5.04 25.11 -9.82
C SER A 77 5.91 26.36 -9.63
N GLU A 78 5.39 27.40 -8.96
CA GLU A 78 6.14 28.62 -8.66
C GLU A 78 7.41 28.31 -7.86
N ALA A 79 7.31 27.47 -6.83
CA ALA A 79 8.47 27.06 -6.04
C ALA A 79 9.54 26.34 -6.88
N TYR A 80 9.16 25.45 -7.80
CA TYR A 80 10.14 24.76 -8.66
C TYR A 80 10.71 25.63 -9.77
N GLU A 81 9.98 26.65 -10.24
CA GLU A 81 10.49 27.66 -11.18
C GLU A 81 11.52 28.58 -10.50
N ASP A 82 11.25 29.04 -9.27
CA ASP A 82 12.18 29.87 -8.47
C ASP A 82 13.48 29.13 -8.09
N PHE A 83 13.46 27.81 -7.98
CA PHE A 83 14.67 27.00 -7.72
C PHE A 83 15.57 26.83 -8.97
N GLY A 84 15.17 27.37 -10.12
CA GLY A 84 15.85 27.25 -11.41
C GLY A 84 16.74 28.44 -11.83
N GLU A 85 16.82 29.52 -11.03
CA GLU A 85 17.72 30.67 -11.26
C GLU A 85 19.03 30.62 -10.45
#